data_AF-N9M9E9-F1
#
_entry.id   AF-N9M9E9-F1
#
_cell.length_a   1.000
_cell.length_b   1.000
_cell.length_c   1.000
_cell.angle_alpha   90.00
_cell.angle_beta   90.00
_cell.angle_gamma   90.00
#
_symmetry.space_group_name_H-M   'P 1'
#
loop_
_entity.id
_entity.type
_entity.pdbx_description
1 polymer ?
#
loop_
_entity_poly.entity_id
_entity_poly.type
_entity_poly.pdbx_seq_one_letter_code
_entity_poly.pdbx_strand_id
1 'polypeptide(L)'
;MKKLILLAGLCVAFGAEAKQSSQSIEAIKQKIIQQSIENYPGNCPCPYNTASNGSRCGKRSAYNRVGGYAPLCYPEDVSDRMVKEYKGCS
;
A
#
# COMPACT_ATOMS: atom_id res chain seq x y z
N MET A 1 -22.64 -27.09 -43.37
CA MET A 1 -21.64 -28.17 -43.25
C MET A 1 -20.59 -27.74 -42.22
N LYS A 2 -20.87 -27.78 -40.92
CA LYS A 2 -20.69 -28.94 -40.01
C LYS A 2 -19.26 -29.49 -40.02
N LYS A 3 -18.36 -28.88 -39.24
CA LYS A 3 -17.25 -29.58 -38.58
C LYS A 3 -17.16 -29.04 -37.16
N LEU A 4 -17.86 -29.73 -36.26
CA LEU A 4 -17.72 -29.64 -34.82
C LEU A 4 -16.33 -30.19 -34.48
N ILE A 5 -15.41 -29.34 -34.04
CA ILE A 5 -14.19 -29.80 -33.38
C ILE A 5 -14.45 -29.75 -31.89
N LEU A 6 -14.74 -30.94 -31.34
CA LEU A 6 -14.64 -31.24 -29.92
C LEU A 6 -13.15 -31.26 -29.56
N LEU A 7 -12.72 -30.33 -28.71
CA LEU A 7 -11.44 -30.44 -28.01
C LEU A 7 -11.67 -30.21 -26.51
N ALA A 8 -11.62 -31.35 -25.81
CA ALA A 8 -11.12 -31.60 -24.47
C ALA A 8 -11.20 -30.46 -23.44
N GLY A 9 -11.96 -30.74 -22.38
CA GLY A 9 -12.06 -29.92 -21.19
C GLY A 9 -10.70 -29.59 -20.58
N LEU A 10 -10.55 -28.31 -20.25
CA LEU A 10 -9.51 -27.81 -19.38
C LEU A 10 -10.21 -27.29 -18.12
N CYS A 11 -10.49 -28.19 -17.18
CA CYS A 11 -10.85 -27.79 -15.82
C CYS A 11 -9.59 -27.24 -15.16
N VAL A 12 -9.31 -25.95 -15.31
CA VAL A 12 -8.30 -25.27 -14.50
C VAL A 12 -8.94 -24.97 -13.15
N ALA A 13 -8.74 -25.86 -12.18
CA ALA A 13 -9.00 -25.54 -10.79
C ALA A 13 -7.95 -24.52 -10.33
N PHE A 14 -8.21 -23.23 -10.54
CA PHE A 14 -7.49 -22.16 -9.89
C PHE A 14 -7.94 -22.08 -8.43
N GLY A 15 -7.31 -22.87 -7.57
CA GLY A 15 -7.30 -22.63 -6.13
C GLY A 15 -6.07 -21.79 -5.79
N ALA A 16 -6.21 -20.46 -5.82
CA ALA A 16 -5.12 -19.53 -5.56
C ALA A 16 -5.56 -18.38 -4.63
N GLU A 17 -6.44 -18.64 -3.68
CA GLU A 17 -7.03 -17.61 -2.80
C GLU A 17 -6.11 -17.10 -1.66
N ALA A 18 -4.93 -17.69 -1.41
CA ALA A 18 -4.10 -17.30 -0.25
C ALA A 18 -3.07 -16.18 -0.52
N LYS A 19 -2.55 -16.04 -1.74
CA LYS A 19 -1.59 -14.97 -2.09
C LYS A 19 -2.29 -13.64 -2.43
N GLN A 20 -3.49 -13.72 -2.98
CA GLN A 20 -4.29 -12.55 -3.33
C GLN A 20 -4.61 -11.67 -2.11
N SER A 21 -4.87 -12.29 -0.95
CA SER A 21 -5.22 -11.57 0.28
C SER A 21 -4.03 -10.81 0.87
N SER A 22 -2.85 -11.41 0.94
CA SER A 22 -1.62 -10.73 1.42
C SER A 22 -1.18 -9.62 0.46
N GLN A 23 -1.23 -9.85 -0.85
CA GLN A 23 -0.98 -8.80 -1.85
C GLN A 23 -1.98 -7.64 -1.72
N SER A 24 -3.26 -7.94 -1.41
CA SER A 24 -4.25 -6.89 -1.17
C SER A 24 -3.98 -6.08 0.10
N ILE A 25 -3.46 -6.71 1.16
CA ILE A 25 -3.13 -6.02 2.41
C ILE A 25 -1.96 -5.08 2.17
N GLU A 26 -0.89 -5.54 1.53
CA GLU A 26 0.26 -4.67 1.21
C GLU A 26 -0.15 -3.50 0.32
N ALA A 27 -0.99 -3.73 -0.69
CA ALA A 27 -1.52 -2.65 -1.53
C ALA A 27 -2.34 -1.65 -0.72
N ILE A 28 -3.15 -2.10 0.25
CA ILE A 28 -3.91 -1.22 1.14
C ILE A 28 -2.99 -0.43 2.05
N LYS A 29 -1.97 -1.06 2.65
CA LYS A 29 -0.96 -0.35 3.46
C LYS A 29 -0.27 0.76 2.66
N GLN A 30 0.12 0.47 1.41
CA GLN A 30 0.70 1.48 0.52
C GLN A 30 -0.26 2.64 0.25
N LYS A 31 -1.56 2.37 0.06
CA LYS A 31 -2.56 3.44 -0.11
C LYS A 31 -2.72 4.29 1.14
N ILE A 32 -2.73 3.68 2.33
CA ILE A 32 -2.83 4.40 3.61
C ILE A 32 -1.59 5.29 3.82
N ILE A 33 -0.40 4.76 3.56
CA ILE A 33 0.87 5.52 3.61
C ILE A 33 0.82 6.69 2.64
N GLN A 34 0.39 6.45 1.39
CA GLN A 34 0.28 7.48 0.37
C GLN A 34 -0.68 8.61 0.82
N GLN A 35 -1.84 8.26 1.37
CA GLN A 35 -2.78 9.25 1.91
C GLN A 35 -2.18 10.03 3.09
N SER A 36 -1.40 9.38 3.95
CA SER A 36 -0.71 10.08 5.05
C SER A 36 0.32 11.08 4.55
N ILE A 37 1.07 10.73 3.50
CA ILE A 37 2.05 11.59 2.84
C ILE A 37 1.35 12.79 2.17
N GLU A 38 0.26 12.54 1.44
CA GLU A 38 -0.51 13.58 0.73
C GLU A 38 -1.17 14.59 1.67
N ASN A 39 -1.62 14.13 2.84
CA ASN A 39 -2.24 14.99 3.85
C ASN A 39 -1.23 15.83 4.64
N TYR A 40 0.07 15.57 4.50
CA TYR A 40 1.09 16.34 5.22
C TYR A 40 1.33 17.70 4.53
N PRO A 41 1.15 18.84 5.22
CA PRO A 41 1.11 20.16 4.59
C PRO A 41 2.48 20.74 4.19
N GLY A 42 3.57 20.00 4.43
CA GLY A 42 4.93 20.52 4.30
C GLY A 42 5.85 19.66 3.46
N ASN A 43 7.10 20.11 3.35
CA ASN A 43 8.16 19.32 2.75
C ASN A 43 8.66 18.26 3.74
N CYS A 44 9.12 17.13 3.20
CA CYS A 44 9.72 16.03 3.95
C CYS A 44 8.79 15.34 4.96
N PRO A 45 7.67 14.74 4.55
CA PRO A 45 6.90 13.86 5.42
C PRO A 45 7.73 12.64 5.88
N CYS A 46 8.30 11.89 4.93
CA CYS A 46 9.04 10.65 5.22
C CYS A 46 10.56 10.75 4.94
N PRO A 47 11.37 9.86 5.54
CA PRO A 47 12.83 9.93 5.43
C PRO A 47 13.36 9.73 4.00
N TYR A 48 12.61 8.98 3.19
CA TYR A 48 12.93 8.68 1.80
C TYR A 48 12.43 9.72 0.80
N ASN A 49 11.60 10.69 1.21
CA ASN A 49 11.24 11.78 0.31
C ASN A 49 12.43 12.68 0.02
N THR A 50 12.26 13.50 -1.01
CA THR A 50 13.23 14.48 -1.46
C THR A 50 12.76 15.87 -1.07
N ALA A 51 13.66 16.69 -0.51
CA ALA A 51 13.42 18.09 -0.24
C ALA A 51 13.42 18.91 -1.54
N SER A 52 12.94 20.15 -1.51
CA SER A 52 12.87 21.02 -2.70
C SER A 52 14.21 21.29 -3.39
N ASN A 53 15.34 21.09 -2.69
CA ASN A 53 16.68 21.22 -3.24
C ASN A 53 17.26 19.89 -3.79
N GLY A 54 16.45 18.84 -3.93
CA GLY A 54 16.90 17.54 -4.44
C GLY A 54 17.59 16.62 -3.42
N SER A 55 17.84 17.09 -2.19
CA SER A 55 18.44 16.25 -1.14
C SER A 55 17.43 15.31 -0.49
N ARG A 56 17.87 14.10 -0.06
CA ARG A 56 17.02 13.20 0.75
C ARG A 56 16.68 13.82 2.10
N CYS A 57 15.43 13.72 2.53
CA CYS A 57 14.97 14.27 3.80
C CYS A 57 15.70 13.64 5.01
N GLY A 58 15.81 12.31 5.02
CA GLY A 58 16.50 11.56 6.08
C GLY A 58 15.99 11.94 7.47
N LYS A 59 16.90 12.22 8.41
CA LYS A 59 16.59 12.62 9.79
C LYS A 59 15.80 13.94 9.92
N ARG A 60 15.70 14.73 8.85
CA ARG A 60 14.96 16.00 8.84
C ARG A 60 13.46 15.81 8.57
N SER A 61 13.00 14.59 8.25
CA SER A 61 11.59 14.31 7.96
C SER A 61 10.71 14.45 9.19
N ALA A 62 9.42 14.75 8.99
CA ALA A 62 8.44 14.79 10.08
C ALA A 62 8.42 13.47 10.85
N TYR A 63 8.50 12.33 10.16
CA TYR A 63 8.62 11.00 10.76
C TYR A 63 9.72 10.87 11.85
N ASN A 64 10.86 11.54 11.67
CA ASN A 64 12.00 11.45 12.60
C ASN A 64 12.03 12.56 13.64
N ARG A 65 11.28 13.66 13.45
CA ARG A 65 11.29 14.79 14.37
C ARG A 65 10.43 14.45 15.58
N VAL A 66 10.91 14.83 16.76
CA VAL A 66 10.14 14.67 18.00
C VAL A 66 9.15 15.83 18.11
N GLY A 67 7.87 15.49 18.27
CA GLY A 67 6.77 16.45 18.40
C GLY A 67 6.25 16.97 17.05
N GLY A 68 4.93 17.20 16.99
CA GLY A 68 4.25 17.65 15.78
C GLY A 68 3.61 16.51 14.98
N TYR A 69 3.57 16.65 13.66
CA TYR A 69 2.99 15.66 12.75
C TYR A 69 3.80 14.35 12.74
N ALA A 70 3.11 13.22 12.79
CA ALA A 70 3.68 11.88 12.71
C ALA A 70 3.07 11.13 11.50
N PRO A 71 3.54 11.40 10.27
CA PRO A 71 3.05 10.69 9.09
C PRO A 71 3.42 9.20 9.13
N LEU A 72 2.61 8.37 8.50
CA LEU A 72 2.91 6.96 8.25
C LEU A 72 3.84 6.86 7.05
N CYS A 73 4.95 6.14 7.19
CA CYS A 73 5.98 6.09 6.16
C CYS A 73 6.32 4.67 5.71
N TYR A 74 6.06 3.66 6.54
CA TYR A 74 6.40 2.28 6.29
C TYR A 74 5.22 1.33 6.54
N PRO A 75 5.19 0.13 5.92
CA PRO A 75 4.13 -0.85 6.13
C PRO A 75 3.93 -1.27 7.59
N GLU A 76 4.99 -1.18 8.40
CA GLU A 76 4.98 -1.51 9.83
C GLU A 76 4.27 -0.43 10.65
N ASP A 77 4.22 0.82 10.15
CA ASP A 77 3.44 1.89 10.78
C ASP A 77 1.92 1.65 10.58
N VAL A 78 1.53 0.79 9.62
CA VAL A 78 0.13 0.51 9.29
C VAL A 78 -0.40 -0.70 10.06
N SER A 79 -1.14 -0.44 11.13
CA SER A 79 -1.85 -1.48 11.91
C SER A 79 -2.96 -2.20 11.12
N ASP A 80 -3.25 -3.44 11.53
CA ASP A 80 -4.35 -4.24 10.98
C ASP A 80 -5.71 -3.56 11.13
N ARG A 81 -5.91 -2.78 12.20
CA ARG A 81 -7.11 -1.98 12.42
C ARG A 81 -7.32 -0.97 11.30
N MET A 82 -6.27 -0.24 10.91
CA MET A 82 -6.36 0.72 9.80
C MET A 82 -6.68 0.03 8.47
N VAL A 83 -6.12 -1.16 8.23
CA VAL A 83 -6.45 -1.97 7.05
C VAL A 83 -7.92 -2.40 7.06
N LYS A 84 -8.45 -2.82 8.22
CA LYS A 84 -9.85 -3.23 8.39
C LYS A 84 -10.81 -2.05 8.18
N GLU A 85 -10.49 -0.89 8.75
CA GLU A 85 -11.24 0.36 8.57
C GLU A 85 -11.23 0.81 7.10
N TYR A 86 -10.09 0.72 6.42
CA TYR A 86 -9.98 1.02 4.99
C TYR A 86 -10.86 0.11 4.12
N LYS A 87 -11.03 -1.16 4.50
CA LYS A 87 -11.93 -2.11 3.82
C LYS A 87 -13.42 -1.85 4.09
N GLY A 88 -13.76 -0.93 5.00
CA GLY A 88 -15.13 -0.65 5.40
C GLY A 88 -15.76 -1.71 6.31
N CYS A 89 -14.94 -2.59 6.91
CA CYS A 89 -15.41 -3.59 7.86
C CYS A 89 -15.34 -3.01 9.28
N SER A 90 -16.15 -2.01 9.60
CA SER A 90 -16.28 -1.49 10.97
C SER A 90 -16.88 -2.55 11.88
#